data_AF-F9GBK3-F1
#
_entry.id   AF-F9GBK3-F1
#
_cell.length_a   1.000
_cell.length_b   1.000
_cell.length_c   1.000
_cell.angle_alpha   90.00
_cell.angle_beta   90.00
_cell.angle_gamma   90.00
#
_symmetry.space_group_name_H-M   'P 1'
#
loop_
_entity.id
_entity.type
_entity.pdbx_description
1 polymer ?
#
loop_
_entity_poly.entity_id
_entity_poly.type
_entity_poly.pdbx_seq_one_letter_code
_entity_poly.pdbx_strand_id
1 'polypeptide(L)'
;MPHLTQDKATRLMLRTCDPPRIRIADNLLDLDEAKPAADAMFAILQTDYQWSFPSADKHLATWHDDRDKSRCTRSANEDEKLYQQRLERWTAWPIYKTDQQFQWLRCAIITSNALHYLQQCHDKGLTLDVKCTQGYRYEFIPEEFFEYIWICLNQGYGTQQWKSPPWNSLLSREAGGAVLAVSAQKLLAGVVDQWEQEDEGDEDELIQAKKKKVDGT
;
A
#
# COMPACT_ATOMS: atom_id res chain seq x y z
N MET A 1 -2.49 13.16 32.11
CA MET A 1 -3.75 12.65 31.51
C MET A 1 -3.90 13.27 30.13
N PRO A 2 -4.14 12.50 29.06
CA PRO A 2 -4.05 13.00 27.70
C PRO A 2 -5.38 13.62 27.28
N HIS A 3 -5.47 14.95 27.28
CA HIS A 3 -6.59 15.70 26.69
C HIS A 3 -6.47 15.84 25.15
N LEU A 4 -5.53 15.14 24.51
CA LEU A 4 -5.12 15.37 23.12
C LEU A 4 -5.87 14.51 22.08
N THR A 5 -6.77 13.59 22.47
CA THR A 5 -7.30 12.58 21.54
C THR A 5 -8.35 13.09 20.55
N GLN A 6 -9.21 14.04 20.95
CA GLN A 6 -10.20 14.63 20.03
C GLN A 6 -9.58 15.70 19.12
N ASP A 7 -8.76 16.61 19.68
CA ASP A 7 -8.04 17.64 18.91
C ASP A 7 -7.17 17.02 17.81
N LYS A 8 -6.53 15.90 18.12
CA LYS A 8 -5.74 15.14 17.15
C LYS A 8 -6.59 14.54 16.03
N ALA A 9 -7.71 13.90 16.35
CA ALA A 9 -8.64 13.37 15.36
C ALA A 9 -9.22 14.49 14.48
N THR A 10 -9.56 15.64 15.07
CA THR A 10 -10.00 16.82 14.33
C THR A 10 -8.91 17.33 13.39
N ARG A 11 -7.65 17.43 13.84
CA ARG A 11 -6.51 17.82 13.00
C ARG A 11 -6.27 16.84 11.86
N LEU A 12 -6.48 15.54 12.11
CA LEU A 12 -6.38 14.50 11.09
C LEU A 12 -7.40 14.78 9.98
N MET A 13 -8.67 14.90 10.33
CA MET A 13 -9.75 15.23 9.38
C MET A 13 -9.54 16.59 8.67
N LEU A 14 -8.98 17.60 9.36
CA LEU A 14 -8.66 18.90 8.76
C LEU A 14 -7.51 18.86 7.76
N ARG A 15 -6.49 18.04 7.99
CA ARG A 15 -5.36 17.92 7.07
C ARG A 15 -5.64 16.97 5.91
N THR A 16 -6.58 16.05 6.11
CA THR A 16 -7.11 15.16 5.08
C THR A 16 -8.40 15.74 4.48
N CYS A 17 -8.54 17.06 4.37
CA CYS A 17 -9.79 17.74 3.98
C CYS A 17 -10.25 17.45 2.55
N ASP A 18 -9.54 16.63 1.80
CA ASP A 18 -10.20 15.73 0.87
C ASP A 18 -10.18 14.34 1.53
N PRO A 19 -11.30 13.81 2.06
CA PRO A 19 -11.44 12.36 2.10
C PRO A 19 -11.07 11.91 0.70
N PRO A 20 -10.37 10.78 0.53
CA PRO A 20 -10.03 10.31 -0.79
C PRO A 20 -11.34 10.13 -1.56
N ARG A 21 -11.76 11.19 -2.25
CA ARG A 21 -12.76 11.19 -3.30
C ARG A 21 -12.01 10.56 -4.44
N ILE A 22 -11.77 9.27 -4.26
CA ILE A 22 -11.54 8.35 -5.33
C ILE A 22 -12.65 8.71 -6.29
N ARG A 23 -12.31 9.24 -7.47
CA ARG A 23 -13.30 9.30 -8.53
C ARG A 23 -13.66 7.84 -8.76
N ILE A 24 -14.76 7.40 -8.15
CA ILE A 24 -15.31 6.03 -8.25
C ILE A 24 -15.52 5.67 -9.73
N ALA A 25 -15.56 6.67 -10.61
CA ALA A 25 -15.55 6.49 -12.06
C ALA A 25 -14.33 5.70 -12.58
N ASP A 26 -13.13 5.81 -11.97
CA ASP A 26 -11.90 5.30 -12.59
C ASP A 26 -11.00 4.42 -11.69
N ASN A 27 -11.20 4.38 -10.35
CA ASN A 27 -10.31 3.65 -9.41
C ASN A 27 -8.79 3.98 -9.52
N LEU A 28 -8.43 5.06 -10.21
CA LEU A 28 -7.06 5.51 -10.38
C LEU A 28 -6.74 6.49 -9.26
N LEU A 29 -5.84 6.09 -8.35
CA LEU A 29 -5.21 6.95 -7.37
C LEU A 29 -3.72 7.00 -7.73
N ASP A 30 -3.18 8.20 -7.90
CA ASP A 30 -1.76 8.38 -8.16
C ASP A 30 -0.97 8.44 -6.85
N LEU A 31 0.25 7.93 -6.87
CA LEU A 31 1.11 7.93 -5.68
C LEU A 31 1.42 9.36 -5.20
N ASP A 32 1.50 10.31 -6.13
CA ASP A 32 1.73 11.73 -5.84
C ASP A 32 0.57 12.40 -5.09
N GLU A 33 -0.64 11.81 -5.16
CA GLU A 33 -1.79 12.22 -4.35
C GLU A 33 -1.83 11.45 -3.04
N ALA A 34 -1.54 10.15 -3.11
CA ALA A 34 -1.65 9.26 -1.97
C ALA A 34 -0.61 9.56 -0.87
N LYS A 35 0.64 9.80 -1.29
CA LYS A 35 1.77 9.97 -0.38
C LYS A 35 1.64 11.23 0.49
N PRO A 36 1.31 12.43 -0.04
CA PRO A 36 1.10 13.60 0.80
C PRO A 36 -0.01 13.42 1.85
N ALA A 37 -1.12 12.77 1.47
CA ALA A 37 -2.21 12.48 2.40
C ALA A 37 -1.74 11.57 3.54
N ALA A 38 -1.07 10.45 3.21
CA ALA A 38 -0.49 9.55 4.18
C ALA A 38 0.56 10.25 5.06
N ASP A 39 1.46 11.04 4.47
CA ASP A 39 2.49 11.79 5.22
C ASP A 39 1.86 12.78 6.23
N ALA A 40 0.73 13.42 5.89
CA ALA A 40 -0.01 14.27 6.80
C ALA A 40 -0.62 13.48 7.97
N MET A 41 -1.20 12.30 7.70
CA MET A 41 -1.72 11.41 8.74
C MET A 41 -0.60 10.92 9.65
N PHE A 42 0.54 10.50 9.07
CA PHE A 42 1.72 10.06 9.80
C PHE A 42 2.27 11.16 10.69
N ALA A 43 2.45 12.39 10.18
CA ALA A 43 2.97 13.51 10.97
C ALA A 43 2.13 13.80 12.23
N ILE A 44 0.81 13.54 12.14
CA ILE A 44 -0.10 13.63 13.28
C ILE A 44 0.11 12.43 14.20
N LEU A 45 0.05 11.21 13.68
CA LEU A 45 0.02 9.95 14.45
C LEU A 45 1.39 9.47 14.97
N GLN A 46 2.49 10.01 14.46
CA GLN A 46 3.84 9.45 14.61
C GLN A 46 4.29 9.17 16.06
N THR A 47 3.85 9.99 17.01
CA THR A 47 4.23 9.87 18.43
C THR A 47 3.44 8.82 19.21
N ASP A 48 2.28 8.40 18.69
CA ASP A 48 1.30 7.61 19.44
C ASP A 48 1.24 6.15 18.96
N TYR A 49 1.92 5.85 17.85
CA TYR A 49 2.04 4.51 17.30
C TYR A 49 3.52 4.14 17.21
N GLN A 50 3.81 2.88 17.48
CA GLN A 50 5.08 2.30 17.08
C GLN A 50 5.00 1.99 15.59
N TRP A 51 5.93 2.54 14.82
CA TRP A 51 5.99 2.33 13.38
C TRP A 51 7.04 1.29 13.08
N SER A 52 6.62 0.22 12.44
CA SER A 52 7.49 -0.76 11.81
C SER A 52 7.11 -0.79 10.33
N PHE A 53 7.96 -0.21 9.49
CA PHE A 53 7.79 -0.30 8.05
C PHE A 53 8.67 -1.45 7.54
N PRO A 54 8.16 -2.31 6.65
CA PRO A 54 8.96 -3.39 6.09
C PRO A 54 10.11 -2.83 5.23
N SER A 55 11.19 -3.60 5.09
CA SER A 55 12.40 -3.10 4.40
C SER A 55 12.27 -3.21 2.88
N ALA A 56 12.45 -2.09 2.18
CA ALA A 56 12.55 -2.07 0.72
C ALA A 56 13.80 -2.81 0.23
N ASP A 57 14.92 -2.70 0.93
CA ASP A 57 16.16 -3.38 0.57
C ASP A 57 16.03 -4.90 0.65
N LYS A 58 15.34 -5.42 1.68
CA LYS A 58 15.06 -6.85 1.80
C LYS A 58 14.18 -7.36 0.65
N HIS A 59 13.13 -6.61 0.30
CA HIS A 59 12.26 -6.95 -0.84
C HIS A 59 12.97 -6.85 -2.19
N LEU A 60 13.90 -5.90 -2.33
CA LEU A 60 14.74 -5.84 -3.53
C LEU A 60 15.66 -7.06 -3.65
N ALA A 61 16.14 -7.62 -2.53
CA ALA A 61 17.01 -8.79 -2.51
C ALA A 61 16.29 -10.08 -2.94
N THR A 62 14.97 -10.16 -2.75
CA THR A 62 14.12 -11.28 -3.21
C THR A 62 13.60 -11.07 -4.64
N TRP A 63 13.95 -9.96 -5.29
CA TRP A 63 13.45 -9.64 -6.61
C TRP A 63 14.05 -10.56 -7.69
N HIS A 64 13.19 -11.33 -8.35
CA HIS A 64 13.57 -12.16 -9.49
C HIS A 64 13.48 -11.39 -10.80
N ASP A 65 14.57 -11.37 -11.56
CA ASP A 65 14.61 -10.73 -12.89
C ASP A 65 13.94 -11.61 -13.95
N ASP A 66 12.62 -11.51 -14.04
CA ASP A 66 11.78 -12.16 -15.04
C ASP A 66 11.67 -11.37 -16.36
N ARG A 67 12.34 -10.22 -16.45
CA ARG A 67 12.15 -9.31 -17.58
C ARG A 67 12.81 -9.84 -18.84
N ASP A 68 12.18 -9.54 -19.98
CA ASP A 68 12.68 -9.95 -21.29
C ASP A 68 14.04 -9.30 -21.62
N LYS A 69 15.10 -10.11 -21.52
CA LYS A 69 16.48 -9.71 -21.83
C LYS A 69 16.67 -9.28 -23.29
N SER A 70 15.76 -9.61 -24.21
CA SER A 70 15.82 -9.06 -25.58
C SER A 70 15.78 -7.53 -25.58
N ARG A 71 15.14 -6.93 -24.57
CA ARG A 71 15.08 -5.48 -24.33
C ARG A 71 16.36 -4.86 -23.78
N CYS A 72 17.47 -5.60 -23.66
CA CYS A 72 18.80 -5.01 -23.47
C CYS A 72 19.67 -5.09 -24.73
N THR A 73 19.13 -5.59 -25.85
CA THR A 73 19.85 -5.64 -27.12
C THR A 73 19.65 -4.33 -27.90
N ARG A 74 20.73 -3.78 -28.45
CA ARG A 74 20.67 -2.62 -29.35
C ARG A 74 20.24 -3.07 -30.75
N SER A 75 19.27 -2.38 -31.35
CA SER A 75 18.92 -2.66 -32.76
C SER A 75 19.89 -1.96 -33.71
N ALA A 76 20.08 -2.51 -34.92
CA ALA A 76 21.02 -1.98 -35.91
C ALA A 76 20.78 -0.51 -36.29
N ASN A 77 19.54 -0.02 -36.12
CA ASN A 77 19.11 1.33 -36.49
C ASN A 77 18.86 2.24 -35.27
N GLU A 78 19.18 1.79 -34.06
CA GLU A 78 18.94 2.57 -32.85
C GLU A 78 20.10 3.55 -32.60
N ASP A 79 19.73 4.79 -32.29
CA ASP A 79 20.67 5.81 -31.82
C ASP A 79 21.34 5.37 -30.51
N GLU A 80 22.67 5.56 -30.42
CA GLU A 80 23.46 5.12 -29.26
C GLU A 80 23.00 5.81 -27.96
N LYS A 81 22.62 7.09 -28.01
CA LYS A 81 22.17 7.79 -26.80
C LYS A 81 20.82 7.25 -26.32
N LEU A 82 19.89 6.99 -27.25
CA LEU A 82 18.59 6.40 -26.90
C LEU A 82 18.75 4.97 -26.34
N TYR A 83 19.67 4.18 -26.89
CA TYR A 83 20.00 2.86 -26.37
C TYR A 83 20.54 2.94 -24.94
N GLN A 84 21.52 3.81 -24.66
CA GLN A 84 22.08 3.97 -23.31
C GLN A 84 21.01 4.43 -22.30
N GLN A 85 20.16 5.40 -22.65
CA GLN A 85 19.06 5.84 -21.78
C GLN A 85 18.04 4.72 -21.49
N ARG A 86 17.79 3.83 -22.45
CA ARG A 86 16.93 2.67 -22.25
C ARG A 86 17.61 1.63 -21.34
N LEU A 87 18.89 1.38 -21.53
CA LEU A 87 19.66 0.45 -20.71
C LEU A 87 19.80 0.94 -19.26
N GLU A 88 20.01 2.24 -19.05
CA GLU A 88 20.01 2.87 -17.73
C GLU A 88 18.66 2.69 -17.02
N ARG A 89 17.55 3.02 -17.70
CA ARG A 89 16.20 2.81 -17.16
C ARG A 89 15.91 1.34 -16.89
N TRP A 90 16.34 0.46 -17.79
CA TRP A 90 16.22 -0.99 -17.59
C TRP A 90 16.98 -1.42 -16.34
N THR A 91 18.24 -1.00 -16.19
CA THR A 91 19.06 -1.39 -15.04
C THR A 91 18.50 -0.85 -13.72
N ALA A 92 17.99 0.38 -13.71
CA ALA A 92 17.39 1.01 -12.53
C ALA A 92 15.97 0.53 -12.21
N TRP A 93 15.29 -0.15 -13.15
CA TRP A 93 13.89 -0.53 -13.01
C TRP A 93 13.54 -1.37 -11.77
N PRO A 94 14.34 -2.38 -11.35
CA PRO A 94 14.02 -3.14 -10.15
C PRO A 94 13.97 -2.27 -8.90
N ILE A 95 14.96 -1.38 -8.76
CA ILE A 95 15.02 -0.40 -7.65
C ILE A 95 13.82 0.53 -7.71
N TYR A 96 13.54 1.11 -8.88
CA TYR A 96 12.40 2.00 -9.07
C TYR A 96 11.06 1.32 -8.76
N LYS A 97 10.89 0.07 -9.22
CA LYS A 97 9.68 -0.71 -8.96
C LYS A 97 9.56 -0.98 -7.46
N THR A 98 10.58 -1.53 -6.82
CA THR A 98 10.57 -1.82 -5.38
C THR A 98 10.27 -0.58 -4.54
N ASP A 99 10.87 0.58 -4.85
CA ASP A 99 10.54 1.83 -4.16
C ASP A 99 9.07 2.22 -4.35
N GLN A 100 8.55 2.19 -5.58
CA GLN A 100 7.12 2.43 -5.85
C GLN A 100 6.20 1.51 -5.01
N GLN A 101 6.48 0.20 -5.00
CA GLN A 101 5.69 -0.76 -4.22
C GLN A 101 5.76 -0.46 -2.71
N PHE A 102 6.95 -0.10 -2.22
CA PHE A 102 7.18 0.25 -0.82
C PHE A 102 6.41 1.53 -0.43
N GLN A 103 6.42 2.57 -1.27
CA GLN A 103 5.68 3.80 -0.99
C GLN A 103 4.17 3.55 -0.89
N TRP A 104 3.63 2.69 -1.75
CA TRP A 104 2.23 2.27 -1.68
C TRP A 104 1.90 1.51 -0.39
N LEU A 105 2.73 0.53 -0.02
CA LEU A 105 2.57 -0.22 1.23
C LEU A 105 2.67 0.69 2.45
N ARG A 106 3.61 1.64 2.45
CA ARG A 106 3.75 2.66 3.48
C ARG A 106 2.48 3.49 3.63
N CYS A 107 1.87 3.93 2.52
CA CYS A 107 0.60 4.66 2.55
C CYS A 107 -0.52 3.80 3.18
N ALA A 108 -0.64 2.53 2.80
CA ALA A 108 -1.62 1.61 3.35
C ALA A 108 -1.46 1.42 4.87
N ILE A 109 -0.23 1.21 5.35
CA ILE A 109 0.08 1.06 6.78
C ILE A 109 -0.35 2.30 7.56
N ILE A 110 -0.02 3.50 7.05
CA ILE A 110 -0.37 4.75 7.72
C ILE A 110 -1.88 4.94 7.78
N THR A 111 -2.59 4.74 6.66
CA THR A 111 -4.04 4.93 6.62
C THR A 111 -4.77 3.92 7.50
N SER A 112 -4.28 2.68 7.62
CA SER A 112 -4.84 1.68 8.54
C SER A 112 -4.71 2.08 10.01
N ASN A 113 -3.54 2.59 10.41
CA ASN A 113 -3.36 3.13 11.76
C ASN A 113 -4.25 4.35 12.02
N ALA A 114 -4.48 5.18 11.00
CA ALA A 114 -5.42 6.30 11.07
C ALA A 114 -6.88 5.83 11.24
N LEU A 115 -7.32 4.84 10.46
CA LEU A 115 -8.64 4.23 10.59
C LEU A 115 -8.84 3.66 12.00
N HIS A 116 -7.88 2.88 12.49
CA HIS A 116 -7.93 2.32 13.84
C HIS A 116 -8.01 3.41 14.91
N TYR A 117 -7.22 4.47 14.78
CA TYR A 117 -7.25 5.60 15.71
C TYR A 117 -8.61 6.33 15.72
N LEU A 118 -9.14 6.64 14.53
CA LEU A 118 -10.43 7.33 14.39
C LEU A 118 -11.57 6.49 14.95
N GLN A 119 -11.54 5.17 14.72
CA GLN A 119 -12.49 4.24 15.31
C GLN A 119 -12.42 4.24 16.84
N GLN A 120 -11.23 4.23 17.44
CA GLN A 120 -11.08 4.32 18.89
C GLN A 120 -11.64 5.63 19.47
N CYS A 121 -11.54 6.73 18.74
CA CYS A 121 -12.16 8.00 19.13
C CYS A 121 -13.69 7.91 19.05
N HIS A 122 -14.22 7.35 17.96
CA HIS A 122 -15.65 7.12 17.79
C HIS A 122 -16.24 6.22 18.90
N ASP A 123 -15.57 5.12 19.25
CA ASP A 123 -16.01 4.19 20.31
C ASP A 123 -16.06 4.85 21.71
N LYS A 124 -15.29 5.92 21.92
CA LYS A 124 -15.32 6.75 23.14
C LYS A 124 -16.45 7.79 23.14
N GLY A 125 -17.35 7.73 22.15
CA GLY A 125 -18.45 8.68 21.98
C GLY A 125 -18.03 10.04 21.42
N LEU A 126 -16.83 10.15 20.86
CA LEU A 126 -16.40 11.40 20.22
C LEU A 126 -17.02 11.50 18.83
N THR A 127 -17.86 12.52 18.63
CA THR A 127 -18.36 12.85 17.30
C THR A 127 -17.27 13.58 16.52
N LEU A 128 -16.80 12.97 15.43
CA LEU A 128 -15.80 13.54 14.54
C LEU A 128 -16.51 14.13 13.33
N ASP A 129 -16.94 15.36 13.51
CA ASP A 129 -17.56 16.17 12.48
C ASP A 129 -16.88 17.53 12.47
N VAL A 130 -16.32 17.88 11.32
CA VAL A 130 -15.46 19.04 11.16
C VAL A 130 -15.98 19.90 10.01
N LYS A 131 -16.20 21.18 10.31
CA LYS A 131 -16.44 22.20 9.28
C LYS A 131 -15.10 22.77 8.81
N CYS A 132 -14.78 22.61 7.53
CA CYS A 132 -13.57 23.20 6.96
C CYS A 132 -13.78 24.70 6.64
N THR A 133 -12.69 25.42 6.37
CA THR A 133 -12.70 26.86 6.06
C THR A 133 -13.51 27.21 4.81
N GLN A 134 -13.73 26.24 3.91
CA GLN A 134 -14.51 26.39 2.69
C GLN A 134 -16.01 26.11 2.91
N GLY A 135 -16.43 25.84 4.15
CA GLY A 135 -17.83 25.62 4.52
C GLY A 135 -18.34 24.20 4.34
N TYR A 136 -17.51 23.28 3.82
CA TYR A 136 -17.83 21.86 3.76
C TYR A 136 -17.80 21.24 5.17
N ARG A 137 -18.66 20.24 5.36
CA ARG A 137 -18.75 19.44 6.58
C ARG A 137 -18.21 18.05 6.27
N TYR A 138 -17.25 17.60 7.06
CA TYR A 138 -16.62 16.29 6.93
C TYR A 138 -16.91 15.46 8.16
N GLU A 139 -17.39 14.24 7.93
CA GLU A 139 -17.72 13.27 8.96
C GLU A 139 -16.76 12.08 8.84
N PHE A 140 -16.48 11.40 9.95
CA PHE A 140 -15.70 10.17 9.91
C PHE A 140 -16.49 9.04 9.22
N ILE A 141 -16.00 8.64 8.04
CA ILE A 141 -16.57 7.55 7.24
C ILE A 141 -15.51 6.42 7.14
N PRO A 142 -15.58 5.38 7.99
CA PRO A 142 -14.56 4.34 8.04
C PRO A 142 -14.41 3.56 6.73
N GLU A 143 -15.48 3.47 5.93
CA GLU A 143 -15.49 2.83 4.61
C GLU A 143 -14.51 3.48 3.64
N GLU A 144 -14.42 4.81 3.62
CA GLU A 144 -13.54 5.54 2.70
C GLU A 144 -12.07 5.30 3.05
N PHE A 145 -11.73 5.24 4.34
CA PHE A 145 -10.38 4.89 4.78
C PHE A 145 -10.03 3.45 4.42
N PHE A 146 -10.95 2.51 4.62
CA PHE A 146 -10.75 1.11 4.25
C PHE A 146 -10.53 0.96 2.73
N GLU A 147 -11.32 1.65 1.92
CA GLU A 147 -11.20 1.68 0.47
C GLU A 147 -9.81 2.16 0.03
N TYR A 148 -9.36 3.27 0.61
CA TYR A 148 -8.05 3.82 0.31
C TYR A 148 -6.92 2.83 0.61
N ILE A 149 -6.99 2.14 1.77
CA ILE A 149 -6.03 1.09 2.14
C ILE A 149 -6.02 0.00 1.07
N TRP A 150 -7.20 -0.46 0.65
CA TRP A 150 -7.33 -1.47 -0.38
C TRP A 150 -6.72 -1.01 -1.72
N ILE A 151 -6.97 0.22 -2.15
CA ILE A 151 -6.38 0.78 -3.38
C ILE A 151 -4.85 0.81 -3.28
N CYS A 152 -4.29 1.32 -2.18
CA CYS A 152 -2.85 1.36 -2.00
C CYS A 152 -2.22 -0.03 -2.10
N LEU A 153 -2.83 -1.05 -1.50
CA LEU A 153 -2.32 -2.42 -1.58
C LEU A 153 -2.37 -2.99 -3.00
N ASN A 154 -3.42 -2.70 -3.78
CA ASN A 154 -3.53 -3.18 -5.16
C ASN A 154 -2.60 -2.45 -6.14
N GLN A 155 -2.43 -1.14 -5.99
CA GLN A 155 -1.50 -0.35 -6.83
C GLN A 155 -0.04 -0.71 -6.52
N GLY A 156 0.29 -0.98 -5.24
CA GLY A 156 1.63 -1.41 -4.82
C GLY A 156 2.04 -2.79 -5.33
N TYR A 157 1.12 -3.71 -5.58
CA TYR A 157 1.47 -5.07 -6.05
C TYR A 157 1.58 -5.21 -7.57
N GLY A 158 1.17 -4.20 -8.34
CA GLY A 158 1.37 -4.13 -9.79
C GLY A 158 0.53 -5.11 -10.60
N THR A 159 -0.54 -4.62 -11.22
CA THR A 159 -1.26 -5.24 -12.38
C THR A 159 -1.69 -6.71 -12.32
N GLN A 160 -1.49 -7.44 -11.22
CA GLN A 160 -2.08 -8.77 -11.02
C GLN A 160 -3.50 -8.60 -10.53
N GLN A 161 -4.37 -8.34 -11.51
CA GLN A 161 -5.82 -8.43 -11.48
C GLN A 161 -6.46 -7.64 -10.34
N TRP A 162 -7.23 -6.64 -10.73
CA TRP A 162 -8.36 -6.11 -10.00
C TRP A 162 -9.28 -7.28 -9.58
N LYS A 163 -8.93 -8.02 -8.52
CA LYS A 163 -9.88 -8.89 -7.85
C LYS A 163 -10.95 -7.93 -7.38
N SER A 164 -12.18 -8.15 -7.86
CA SER A 164 -13.31 -7.30 -7.50
C SER A 164 -13.19 -6.95 -6.02
N PRO A 165 -13.16 -5.66 -5.68
CA PRO A 165 -12.96 -5.27 -4.31
C PRO A 165 -13.95 -6.02 -3.40
N PRO A 166 -13.57 -6.39 -2.17
CA PRO A 166 -14.34 -7.29 -1.32
C PRO A 166 -15.72 -6.73 -0.87
N TRP A 167 -16.17 -5.63 -1.50
CA TRP A 167 -17.43 -4.92 -1.30
C TRP A 167 -18.62 -5.84 -1.03
N ASN A 168 -18.73 -6.95 -1.75
CA ASN A 168 -19.91 -7.81 -1.68
C ASN A 168 -19.97 -8.74 -0.45
N SER A 169 -18.89 -8.89 0.34
CA SER A 169 -18.91 -9.79 1.52
C SER A 169 -18.48 -9.14 2.84
N LEU A 170 -17.65 -8.09 2.80
CA LEU A 170 -17.16 -7.41 4.00
C LEU A 170 -17.85 -6.07 4.27
N LEU A 171 -18.53 -5.51 3.27
CA LEU A 171 -19.17 -4.19 3.29
C LEU A 171 -20.63 -4.31 2.86
N SER A 172 -21.40 -5.20 3.51
CA SER A 172 -22.79 -4.80 3.71
C SER A 172 -22.72 -3.42 4.38
N ARG A 173 -23.61 -2.49 4.02
CA ARG A 173 -23.69 -1.17 4.68
C ARG A 173 -23.90 -1.24 6.21
N GLU A 174 -23.90 -2.44 6.79
CA GLU A 174 -24.04 -2.78 8.20
C GLU A 174 -22.70 -3.16 8.87
N ALA A 175 -21.61 -3.33 8.10
CA ALA A 175 -20.28 -3.59 8.66
C ALA A 175 -19.74 -2.32 9.33
N GLY A 176 -19.95 -2.18 10.64
CA GLY A 176 -19.51 -1.01 11.39
C GLY A 176 -17.99 -0.79 11.34
N GLY A 177 -17.54 0.45 11.56
CA GLY A 177 -16.14 0.85 11.40
C GLY A 177 -15.11 0.02 12.20
N ALA A 178 -15.51 -0.60 13.32
CA ALA A 178 -14.68 -1.55 14.06
C ALA A 178 -14.31 -2.79 13.23
N VAL A 179 -15.26 -3.33 12.45
CA VAL A 179 -15.03 -4.47 11.55
C VAL A 179 -14.04 -4.10 10.46
N LEU A 180 -14.16 -2.88 9.92
CA LEU A 180 -13.29 -2.38 8.86
C LEU A 180 -11.86 -2.13 9.37
N ALA A 181 -11.70 -1.54 10.54
CA ALA A 181 -10.39 -1.35 11.17
C ALA A 181 -9.66 -2.70 11.38
N VAL A 182 -10.35 -3.70 11.92
CA VAL A 182 -9.78 -5.05 12.12
C VAL A 182 -9.46 -5.73 10.78
N SER A 183 -10.34 -5.59 9.79
CA SER A 183 -10.14 -6.19 8.48
C SER A 183 -8.94 -5.57 7.75
N ALA A 184 -8.75 -4.25 7.84
CA ALA A 184 -7.61 -3.56 7.26
C ALA A 184 -6.29 -4.03 7.88
N GLN A 185 -6.25 -4.17 9.20
CA GLN A 185 -5.07 -4.70 9.90
C GLN A 185 -4.73 -6.12 9.47
N LYS A 186 -5.74 -7.00 9.33
CA LYS A 186 -5.53 -8.38 8.85
C LYS A 186 -5.00 -8.44 7.42
N LEU A 187 -5.57 -7.62 6.52
CA LEU A 187 -5.10 -7.54 5.13
C LEU A 187 -3.64 -7.08 5.07
N LEU A 188 -3.30 -6.03 5.84
CA LEU A 188 -1.94 -5.52 5.91
C LEU A 188 -0.96 -6.53 6.48
N ALA A 189 -1.32 -7.25 7.55
CA ALA A 189 -0.47 -8.28 8.11
C ALA A 189 -0.10 -9.34 7.06
N GLY A 190 -1.09 -9.85 6.30
CA GLY A 190 -0.83 -10.81 5.24
C GLY A 190 0.08 -10.27 4.12
N VAL A 191 -0.06 -8.99 3.75
CA VAL A 191 0.80 -8.35 2.74
C VAL A 191 2.21 -8.10 3.27
N VAL A 192 2.35 -7.65 4.53
CA VAL A 192 3.65 -7.44 5.16
C VAL A 192 4.37 -8.77 5.34
N ASP A 193 3.68 -9.82 5.77
CA ASP A 193 4.25 -11.17 5.87
C ASP A 193 4.77 -11.65 4.51
N GLN A 194 4.02 -11.43 3.42
CA GLN A 194 4.47 -11.75 2.06
C GLN A 194 5.66 -10.90 1.60
N TRP A 195 5.70 -9.63 1.99
CA TRP A 195 6.80 -8.72 1.68
C TRP A 195 8.09 -9.11 2.39
N GLU A 196 7.98 -9.63 3.62
CA GLU A 196 9.13 -9.98 4.46
C GLU A 196 9.57 -11.45 4.32
N GLN A 197 8.74 -12.31 3.72
CA GLN A 197 9.15 -13.67 3.39
C GLN A 197 10.25 -13.65 2.32
N GLU A 198 11.42 -14.19 2.68
CA GLU A 198 12.36 -14.74 1.71
C GLU A 198 11.61 -15.83 0.95
N ASP A 199 11.76 -15.90 -0.38
CA ASP A 199 11.34 -17.09 -1.12
C ASP A 199 12.08 -18.30 -0.52
N GLU A 200 11.47 -19.00 0.44
CA GLU A 200 11.72 -20.42 0.68
C GLU A 200 11.06 -21.20 -0.47
N GLY A 201 11.37 -20.82 -1.70
CA GLY A 201 10.86 -21.37 -2.94
C GLY A 201 11.97 -22.09 -3.69
N ASP A 202 11.95 -23.42 -3.58
CA ASP A 202 12.53 -24.40 -4.51
C ASP A 202 14.00 -24.83 -4.39
N GLU A 203 14.68 -24.77 -3.23
CA GLU A 203 15.86 -25.66 -3.07
C GLU A 203 15.44 -27.14 -3.00
N ASP A 204 14.31 -27.47 -2.38
CA ASP A 204 13.86 -28.86 -2.28
C ASP A 204 13.29 -29.41 -3.60
N GLU A 205 12.61 -28.61 -4.43
CA GLU A 205 12.20 -29.05 -5.77
C GLU A 205 13.40 -29.16 -6.74
N LEU A 206 14.41 -28.28 -6.65
CA LEU A 206 15.65 -28.42 -7.44
C LEU A 206 16.51 -29.62 -6.99
N ILE A 207 16.54 -29.96 -5.69
CA ILE A 207 17.24 -31.15 -5.19
C ILE A 207 16.49 -32.43 -5.58
N GLN A 208 15.15 -32.43 -5.56
CA GLN A 208 14.36 -33.57 -6.06
C GLN A 208 14.45 -33.75 -7.58
N ALA A 209 14.49 -32.66 -8.35
CA ALA A 209 14.68 -32.69 -9.80
C ALA A 209 16.11 -33.14 -10.20
N LYS A 210 17.13 -32.81 -9.39
CA LYS A 210 18.51 -33.29 -9.60
C LYS A 210 18.69 -34.76 -9.20
N LYS A 211 18.05 -35.25 -8.13
CA LYS A 211 18.09 -36.68 -7.76
C LYS A 211 17.43 -37.58 -8.82
N LYS A 212 16.28 -37.18 -9.38
CA LYS A 212 15.62 -37.92 -10.47
C LYS A 212 16.44 -38.02 -11.76
N LYS A 213 17.46 -37.16 -11.95
CA LYS A 213 18.31 -37.14 -13.14
C LYS A 213 19.59 -37.99 -12.98
N VAL A 214 19.95 -38.38 -11.76
CA VAL A 214 21.15 -39.18 -11.46
C VAL A 214 20.82 -40.67 -11.37
N ASP A 215 19.62 -41.04 -10.92
CA ASP A 215 19.20 -42.46 -10.81
C ASP A 215 18.57 -43.04 -12.09
N GLY A 216 18.65 -42.30 -13.21
CA GLY A 216 18.06 -42.65 -14.50
C GLY A 216 19.06 -42.90 -15.64
N THR A 217 20.31 -43.29 -15.32
CA THR A 217 21.32 -43.71 -16.31
C THR A 217 21.89 -45.07 -15.97
#